data_AF-A0A944V772-F1
#
_entry.id   AF-A0A944V772-F1
#
_cell.length_a   1.000
_cell.length_b   1.000
_cell.length_c   1.000
_cell.angle_alpha   90.00
_cell.angle_beta   90.00
_cell.angle_gamma   90.00
#
_symmetry.space_group_name_H-M   'P 1'
#
loop_
_entity.id
_entity.type
_entity.pdbx_description
1 polymer ?
#
loop_
_entity_poly.entity_id
_entity_poly.type
_entity_poly.pdbx_seq_one_letter_code
_entity_poly.pdbx_strand_id
1 'polypeptide(L)'
;MSSDVIQPDLFGLAHRLQSARNPDQQAQILSDVVLQEFDRFYLDFRAIPGRAKSAFEERDFPQSLLHSQNQLLLYGERMHALASTLAAQMPASESATMLWDELEMLYRGLVSGRYEADLALAFLHSVRRSVFMAEWKAVDYSVGIKADASAAGISEMMASYPASTISAGLLQQILDLPGFSTPYRDQAGDAALAAQQINALLSSDQGAQVVGVDVIRGGFFRNRGAYIVGRIRLTERPVVPLILALLNDEDGIYIDAVPSSESAAHNLFSTTRANFIVTNDHYHELS
;
A
#
# COMPACT_ATOMS: atom_id res chain seq x y z
N MET A 1 24.34 -4.46 -0.33
CA MET A 1 24.97 -3.65 -1.39
C MET A 1 24.28 -2.30 -1.36
N SER A 2 25.03 -1.23 -1.14
CA SER A 2 24.50 0.13 -1.05
C SER A 2 23.74 0.45 -2.33
N SER A 3 22.42 0.68 -2.23
CA SER A 3 21.72 1.39 -3.29
C SER A 3 22.35 2.77 -3.38
N ASP A 4 23.02 3.04 -4.48
CA ASP A 4 23.32 4.40 -4.90
C ASP A 4 21.98 5.14 -4.95
N VAL A 5 21.72 5.93 -3.91
CA VAL A 5 20.65 6.91 -3.90
C VAL A 5 21.05 7.91 -4.98
N ILE A 6 20.54 7.69 -6.19
CA ILE A 6 20.56 8.69 -7.25
C ILE A 6 19.82 9.88 -6.64
N GLN A 7 20.60 10.87 -6.20
CA GLN A 7 20.08 12.16 -5.78
C GLN A 7 19.17 12.70 -6.90
N PRO A 8 18.20 13.57 -6.60
CA PRO A 8 17.45 14.22 -7.65
C PRO A 8 18.42 14.82 -8.66
N ASP A 9 17.97 15.05 -9.89
CA ASP A 9 18.65 16.00 -10.76
C ASP A 9 18.48 17.44 -10.21
N LEU A 10 18.73 17.60 -8.89
CA LEU A 10 19.04 18.85 -8.19
C LEU A 10 20.35 19.42 -8.71
N PHE A 11 21.16 18.58 -9.36
CA PHE A 11 22.41 19.01 -9.95
C PHE A 11 22.12 20.08 -11.00
N GLY A 12 22.43 21.33 -10.65
CA GLY A 12 22.13 22.47 -11.51
C GLY A 12 20.69 22.99 -11.40
N LEU A 13 19.87 22.61 -10.41
CA LEU A 13 18.57 23.25 -10.18
C LEU A 13 18.71 24.77 -10.04
N ALA A 14 19.67 25.22 -9.22
CA ALA A 14 19.98 26.64 -9.07
C ALA A 14 20.33 27.30 -10.42
N HIS A 15 21.16 26.64 -11.24
CA HIS A 15 21.53 27.13 -12.57
C HIS A 15 20.33 27.20 -13.52
N ARG A 16 19.48 26.17 -13.53
CA ARG A 16 18.24 26.13 -14.32
C ARG A 16 17.30 27.27 -13.93
N LEU A 17 17.11 27.50 -12.63
CA LEU A 17 16.27 28.60 -12.11
C LEU A 17 16.86 29.99 -12.42
N GLN A 18 18.18 30.15 -12.39
CA GLN A 18 18.88 31.37 -12.80
C GLN A 18 18.81 31.62 -14.31
N SER A 19 18.79 30.55 -15.12
CA SER A 19 18.66 30.62 -16.57
C SER A 19 17.22 30.85 -17.06
N ALA A 20 16.24 30.74 -16.16
CA ALA A 20 14.84 30.94 -16.48
C ALA A 20 14.58 32.42 -16.82
N ARG A 21 13.82 32.65 -17.89
CA ARG A 21 13.58 33.99 -18.46
C ARG A 21 12.43 34.72 -17.77
N ASN A 22 11.53 33.99 -17.11
CA ASN A 22 10.34 34.52 -16.45
C ASN A 22 9.88 33.57 -15.32
N PRO A 23 8.94 34.02 -14.47
CA PRO A 23 8.38 33.19 -13.39
C PRO A 23 7.72 31.90 -13.87
N ASP A 24 7.02 31.92 -15.01
CA ASP A 24 6.34 30.73 -15.57
C ASP A 24 7.35 29.60 -15.86
N GLN A 25 8.52 29.94 -16.42
CA GLN A 25 9.58 28.96 -16.67
C GLN A 25 10.19 28.44 -15.37
N GLN A 26 10.28 29.27 -14.33
CA GLN A 26 10.71 28.81 -13.00
C GLN A 26 9.68 27.84 -12.40
N ALA A 27 8.39 28.16 -12.50
CA ALA A 27 7.31 27.29 -12.03
C ALA A 27 7.31 25.94 -12.74
N GLN A 28 7.52 25.91 -14.06
CA GLN A 28 7.65 24.67 -14.83
C GLN A 28 8.84 23.84 -14.36
N ILE A 29 10.03 24.45 -14.21
CA ILE A 29 11.24 23.75 -13.74
C ILE A 29 10.99 23.11 -12.36
N LEU A 30 10.38 23.85 -11.44
CA LEU A 30 10.09 23.35 -10.11
C LEU A 30 9.02 22.23 -10.14
N SER A 31 7.98 22.40 -10.94
CA SER A 31 6.92 21.39 -11.13
C SER A 31 7.49 20.06 -11.64
N ASP A 32 8.37 20.13 -12.65
CA ASP A 32 9.06 18.94 -13.19
C ASP A 32 9.94 18.26 -12.13
N VAL A 33 10.63 19.03 -11.28
CA VAL A 33 11.47 18.49 -10.20
C VAL A 33 10.61 17.80 -9.14
N VAL A 34 9.48 18.39 -8.75
CA VAL A 34 8.56 17.75 -7.80
C VAL A 34 7.99 16.46 -8.39
N LEU A 35 7.60 16.48 -9.67
CA LEU A 35 7.07 15.30 -10.35
C LEU A 35 8.11 14.17 -10.41
N GLN A 36 9.35 14.48 -10.78
CA GLN A 36 10.41 13.48 -10.84
C GLN A 36 10.68 12.83 -9.48
N GLU A 37 10.70 13.62 -8.40
CA GLU A 37 10.90 13.07 -7.06
C GLU A 37 9.68 12.27 -6.57
N PHE A 38 8.47 12.71 -6.90
CA PHE A 38 7.26 11.93 -6.65
C PHE A 38 7.29 10.59 -7.41
N ASP A 39 7.64 10.59 -8.70
CA ASP A 39 7.71 9.37 -9.52
C ASP A 39 8.74 8.39 -8.95
N ARG A 40 9.89 8.87 -8.48
CA ARG A 40 10.91 8.04 -7.82
C ARG A 40 10.41 7.46 -6.49
N PHE A 41 9.80 8.31 -5.66
CA PHE A 41 9.16 7.87 -4.43
C PHE A 41 8.12 6.78 -4.72
N TYR A 42 7.27 6.98 -5.72
CA TYR A 42 6.20 6.06 -6.06
C TYR A 42 6.74 4.74 -6.62
N LEU A 43 7.80 4.78 -7.45
CA LEU A 43 8.51 3.59 -7.91
C LEU A 43 9.10 2.79 -6.74
N ASP A 44 9.77 3.45 -5.80
CA ASP A 44 10.32 2.81 -4.61
C ASP A 44 9.21 2.22 -3.73
N PHE A 45 8.12 2.97 -3.55
CA PHE A 45 6.95 2.55 -2.78
C PHE A 45 6.31 1.29 -3.37
N ARG A 46 6.11 1.25 -4.70
CA ARG A 46 5.57 0.08 -5.41
C ARG A 46 6.47 -1.15 -5.37
N ALA A 47 7.77 -0.98 -5.15
CA ALA A 47 8.69 -2.10 -5.01
C ALA A 47 8.64 -2.77 -3.63
N ILE A 48 8.13 -2.08 -2.60
CA ILE A 48 8.12 -2.58 -1.21
C ILE A 48 7.38 -3.91 -1.06
N PRO A 49 6.17 -4.10 -1.63
CA PRO A 49 5.46 -5.36 -1.45
C PRO A 49 6.17 -6.57 -2.04
N GLY A 50 6.80 -6.42 -3.21
CA GLY A 50 7.63 -7.46 -3.80
C GLY A 50 8.80 -7.85 -2.88
N ARG A 51 9.49 -6.86 -2.30
CA ARG A 51 10.59 -7.09 -1.35
C ARG A 51 10.12 -7.79 -0.06
N ALA A 52 8.95 -7.40 0.47
CA ALA A 52 8.38 -8.05 1.64
C ALA A 52 8.02 -9.52 1.39
N LYS A 53 7.47 -9.82 0.21
CA LYS A 53 7.21 -11.18 -0.22
C LYS A 53 8.51 -12.00 -0.34
N SER A 54 9.53 -11.48 -1.01
CA SER A 54 10.82 -12.16 -1.14
C SER A 54 11.46 -12.43 0.22
N ALA A 55 11.45 -11.45 1.14
CA ALA A 55 11.98 -11.64 2.49
C ALA A 55 11.25 -12.75 3.27
N PHE A 56 9.93 -12.89 3.09
CA PHE A 56 9.17 -14.00 3.67
C PHE A 56 9.54 -15.35 3.05
N GLU A 57 9.62 -15.42 1.71
CA GLU A 57 9.97 -16.65 0.96
C GLU A 57 11.40 -17.13 1.26
N GLU A 58 12.35 -16.20 1.40
CA GLU A 58 13.75 -16.48 1.72
C GLU A 58 13.99 -16.70 3.23
N ARG A 59 12.96 -16.48 4.07
CA ARG A 59 13.03 -16.53 5.54
C ARG A 59 14.01 -15.49 6.13
N ASP A 60 14.23 -14.38 5.42
CA ASP A 60 15.05 -13.27 5.86
C ASP A 60 14.25 -12.32 6.78
N PHE A 61 14.03 -12.78 8.01
CA PHE A 61 13.30 -12.02 9.02
C PHE A 61 13.93 -10.65 9.34
N PRO A 62 15.27 -10.51 9.42
CA PRO A 62 15.90 -9.19 9.52
C PRO A 62 15.52 -8.24 8.39
N GLN A 63 15.53 -8.68 7.12
CA GLN A 63 15.14 -7.84 5.99
C GLN A 63 13.66 -7.48 6.04
N SER A 64 12.77 -8.39 6.43
CA SER A 64 11.34 -8.08 6.59
C SER A 64 11.10 -6.92 7.57
N LEU A 65 11.81 -6.92 8.71
CA LEU A 65 11.74 -5.84 9.69
C LEU A 65 12.29 -4.52 9.13
N LEU A 66 13.41 -4.57 8.39
CA LEU A 66 13.98 -3.40 7.72
C LEU A 66 13.03 -2.84 6.66
N HIS A 67 12.36 -3.67 5.87
CA HIS A 67 11.39 -3.24 4.88
C HIS A 67 10.20 -2.52 5.51
N SER A 68 9.66 -3.03 6.62
CA SER A 68 8.60 -2.33 7.37
C SER A 68 9.06 -0.97 7.91
N GLN A 69 10.29 -0.86 8.43
CA GLN A 69 10.83 0.42 8.90
C GLN A 69 11.06 1.40 7.75
N ASN A 70 11.68 0.94 6.66
CA ASN A 70 11.96 1.76 5.49
C ASN A 70 10.66 2.26 4.84
N GLN A 71 9.60 1.46 4.81
CA GLN A 71 8.30 1.90 4.31
C GLN A 71 7.75 3.10 5.11
N LEU A 72 7.86 3.05 6.45
CA LEU A 72 7.40 4.13 7.32
C LEU A 72 8.20 5.43 7.11
N LEU A 73 9.49 5.33 6.84
CA LEU A 73 10.39 6.48 6.68
C LEU A 73 10.40 7.05 5.26
N LEU A 74 10.21 6.22 4.23
CA LEU A 74 10.40 6.56 2.82
C LEU A 74 9.67 7.85 2.41
N TYR A 75 8.40 7.98 2.77
CA TYR A 75 7.61 9.17 2.43
C TYR A 75 8.22 10.44 3.06
N GLY A 76 8.50 10.39 4.37
CA GLY A 76 9.03 11.52 5.11
C GLY A 76 10.42 11.93 4.65
N GLU A 77 11.31 10.96 4.42
CA GLU A 77 12.67 11.19 3.93
C GLU A 77 12.68 11.86 2.55
N ARG A 78 11.92 11.33 1.59
CA ARG A 78 11.80 11.90 0.23
C ARG A 78 11.19 13.31 0.27
N MET A 79 10.11 13.48 1.02
CA MET A 79 9.42 14.76 1.15
C MET A 79 10.30 15.83 1.79
N HIS A 80 10.95 15.55 2.92
CA HIS A 80 11.79 16.52 3.63
C HIS A 80 13.07 16.86 2.86
N ALA A 81 13.69 15.90 2.18
CA ALA A 81 14.86 16.14 1.34
C ALA A 81 14.51 17.09 0.18
N LEU A 82 13.39 16.86 -0.50
CA LEU A 82 12.90 17.75 -1.56
C LEU A 82 12.55 19.12 -1.00
N ALA A 83 11.79 19.19 0.10
CA ALA A 83 11.41 20.47 0.71
C ALA A 83 12.61 21.32 1.12
N SER A 84 13.63 20.71 1.73
CA SER A 84 14.88 21.40 2.09
C SER A 84 15.57 21.99 0.86
N THR A 85 15.56 21.24 -0.26
CA THR A 85 16.17 21.70 -1.50
C THR A 85 15.38 22.85 -2.13
N LEU A 86 14.06 22.74 -2.21
CA LEU A 86 13.22 23.78 -2.80
C LEU A 86 13.28 25.05 -1.94
N ALA A 87 13.23 24.93 -0.61
CA ALA A 87 13.31 26.07 0.30
C ALA A 87 14.59 26.91 0.11
N ALA A 88 15.72 26.26 -0.19
CA ALA A 88 16.99 26.94 -0.46
C ALA A 88 17.00 27.75 -1.79
N GLN A 89 16.05 27.50 -2.69
CA GLN A 89 15.95 28.15 -4.01
C GLN A 89 14.78 29.14 -4.09
N MET A 90 13.93 29.22 -3.07
CA MET A 90 12.75 30.08 -3.11
C MET A 90 13.10 31.56 -2.93
N PRO A 91 12.41 32.47 -3.64
CA PRO A 91 12.58 33.91 -3.49
C PRO A 91 11.92 34.43 -2.18
N ALA A 92 11.83 35.75 -2.00
CA ALA A 92 11.14 36.37 -0.87
C ALA A 92 9.66 35.93 -0.78
N SER A 93 9.10 35.93 0.44
CA SER A 93 7.84 35.23 0.79
C SER A 93 6.65 35.48 -0.16
N GLU A 94 6.38 36.73 -0.56
CA GLU A 94 5.26 37.04 -1.46
C GLU A 94 5.47 36.45 -2.87
N SER A 95 6.67 36.64 -3.45
CA SER A 95 7.03 36.04 -4.73
C SER A 95 7.10 34.51 -4.69
N ALA A 96 7.52 33.95 -3.54
CA ALA A 96 7.57 32.50 -3.35
C ALA A 96 6.16 31.89 -3.32
N THR A 97 5.19 32.59 -2.75
CA THR A 97 3.79 32.15 -2.73
C THR A 97 3.19 32.13 -4.14
N MET A 98 3.36 33.21 -4.91
CA MET A 98 2.88 33.28 -6.30
C MET A 98 3.54 32.21 -7.18
N LEU A 99 4.86 32.03 -7.04
CA LEU A 99 5.60 31.00 -7.77
C LEU A 99 5.12 29.58 -7.40
N TRP A 100 4.79 29.34 -6.14
CA TRP A 100 4.24 28.06 -5.70
C TRP A 100 2.86 27.79 -6.29
N ASP A 101 1.97 28.78 -6.30
CA ASP A 101 0.61 28.62 -6.83
C ASP A 101 0.65 28.28 -8.34
N GLU A 102 1.56 28.90 -9.10
CA GLU A 102 1.79 28.57 -10.51
C GLU A 102 2.37 27.15 -10.69
N LEU A 103 3.37 26.78 -9.88
CA LEU A 103 3.92 25.42 -9.85
C LEU A 103 2.82 24.38 -9.59
N GLU A 104 1.97 24.61 -8.59
CA GLU A 104 0.88 23.72 -8.22
C GLU A 104 -0.15 23.58 -9.34
N MET A 105 -0.46 24.66 -10.05
CA MET A 105 -1.33 24.63 -11.23
C MET A 105 -0.77 23.72 -12.33
N LEU A 106 0.50 23.91 -12.68
CA LEU A 106 1.20 23.08 -13.68
C LEU A 106 1.26 21.62 -13.24
N TYR A 107 1.59 21.38 -11.98
CA TYR A 107 1.70 20.04 -11.40
C TYR A 107 0.36 19.28 -11.44
N ARG A 108 -0.75 19.96 -11.10
CA ARG A 108 -2.11 19.39 -11.24
C ARG A 108 -2.41 18.95 -12.66
N GLY A 109 -1.94 19.71 -13.66
CA GLY A 109 -2.04 19.32 -15.06
C GLY A 109 -1.25 18.05 -15.38
N LEU A 110 -0.01 17.94 -14.88
CA LEU A 110 0.89 16.80 -15.13
C LEU A 110 0.38 15.49 -14.51
N VAL A 111 -0.24 15.54 -13.33
CA VAL A 111 -0.73 14.34 -12.63
C VAL A 111 -2.18 13.97 -12.97
N SER A 112 -2.89 14.83 -13.70
CA SER A 112 -4.29 14.60 -14.06
C SER A 112 -4.47 13.30 -14.82
N GLY A 113 -5.41 12.45 -14.36
CA GLY A 113 -5.72 11.16 -14.97
C GLY A 113 -4.75 10.02 -14.64
N ARG A 114 -3.70 10.27 -13.85
CA ARG A 114 -2.87 9.19 -13.28
C ARG A 114 -3.64 8.49 -12.17
N TYR A 115 -3.38 7.19 -11.98
CA TYR A 115 -3.98 6.41 -10.89
C TYR A 115 -3.60 7.02 -9.53
N GLU A 116 -2.33 7.37 -9.37
CA GLU A 116 -1.72 7.88 -8.15
C GLU A 116 -1.82 9.40 -7.97
N ALA A 117 -2.73 10.07 -8.69
CA ALA A 117 -2.83 11.53 -8.72
C ALA A 117 -3.11 12.15 -7.33
N ASP A 118 -3.92 11.49 -6.51
CA ASP A 118 -4.23 11.91 -5.14
C ASP A 118 -2.99 11.89 -4.24
N LEU A 119 -2.20 10.82 -4.32
CA LEU A 119 -0.96 10.65 -3.57
C LEU A 119 0.08 11.66 -4.04
N ALA A 120 0.13 11.94 -5.35
CA ALA A 120 0.98 12.96 -5.94
C ALA A 120 0.66 14.36 -5.41
N LEU A 121 -0.63 14.70 -5.30
CA LEU A 121 -1.08 15.98 -4.76
C LEU A 121 -0.83 16.08 -3.25
N ALA A 122 -1.12 15.02 -2.50
CA ALA A 122 -0.81 14.96 -1.07
C ALA A 122 0.70 15.12 -0.80
N PHE A 123 1.55 14.52 -1.64
CA PHE A 123 3.00 14.71 -1.61
C PHE A 123 3.38 16.17 -1.84
N LEU A 124 2.90 16.80 -2.91
CA LEU A 124 3.14 18.23 -3.18
C LEU A 124 2.71 19.12 -2.01
N HIS A 125 1.53 18.88 -1.42
CA HIS A 125 1.04 19.67 -0.29
C HIS A 125 1.87 19.48 0.97
N SER A 126 2.38 18.27 1.22
CA SER A 126 3.35 18.03 2.29
C SER A 126 4.65 18.79 2.08
N VAL A 127 5.18 18.79 0.84
CA VAL A 127 6.37 19.58 0.48
C VAL A 127 6.11 21.08 0.69
N ARG A 128 4.97 21.61 0.23
CA ARG A 128 4.55 23.02 0.44
C ARG A 128 4.65 23.39 1.93
N ARG A 129 3.99 22.59 2.78
CA ARG A 129 3.97 22.82 4.23
C ARG A 129 5.37 22.82 4.85
N SER A 130 6.24 21.93 4.38
CA SER A 130 7.62 21.83 4.86
C SER A 130 8.50 22.98 4.34
N VAL A 131 8.27 23.49 3.12
CA VAL A 131 9.01 24.64 2.55
C VAL A 131 8.67 25.94 3.29
N PHE A 132 7.39 26.19 3.54
CA PHE A 132 6.92 27.44 4.15
C PHE A 132 6.84 27.42 5.68
N MET A 133 7.41 26.40 6.35
CA MET A 133 7.47 26.27 7.81
C MET A 133 6.17 26.70 8.53
N ALA A 134 5.10 25.95 8.26
CA ALA A 134 3.80 26.06 8.93
C ALA A 134 2.98 27.37 8.73
N GLU A 135 2.94 27.92 7.51
CA GLU A 135 1.73 28.67 7.11
C GLU A 135 0.56 27.70 6.93
N TRP A 136 -0.25 27.56 7.99
CA TRP A 136 -1.48 26.78 7.93
C TRP A 136 -2.53 27.55 7.11
N LYS A 137 -2.65 27.23 5.82
CA LYS A 137 -3.92 27.35 5.09
C LYS A 137 -4.55 25.96 5.06
N ALA A 138 -5.80 25.86 5.49
CA ALA A 138 -6.59 24.66 5.24
C ALA A 138 -6.61 24.42 3.73
N VAL A 139 -5.89 23.41 3.28
CA VAL A 139 -6.04 22.91 1.92
C VAL A 139 -7.35 22.13 1.93
N ASP A 140 -8.30 22.56 1.12
CA ASP A 140 -9.50 21.79 0.88
C ASP A 140 -9.07 20.48 0.21
N TYR A 141 -9.13 19.37 0.94
CA TYR A 141 -8.89 18.03 0.42
C TYR A 141 -10.06 17.54 -0.45
N SER A 142 -10.82 18.45 -1.05
CA SER A 142 -11.78 18.15 -2.12
C SER A 142 -11.06 17.85 -3.44
N VAL A 143 -10.13 16.89 -3.40
CA VAL A 143 -9.82 16.13 -4.61
C VAL A 143 -11.11 15.37 -4.90
N GLY A 144 -11.88 15.86 -5.88
CA GLY A 144 -13.18 15.31 -6.28
C GLY A 144 -13.08 13.93 -6.94
N ILE A 145 -12.33 13.02 -6.32
CA ILE A 145 -12.36 11.60 -6.64
C ILE A 145 -13.52 11.05 -5.85
N LYS A 146 -14.65 10.84 -6.54
CA LYS A 146 -15.62 9.88 -6.06
C LYS A 146 -14.86 8.56 -5.92
N ALA A 147 -14.73 8.05 -4.71
CA ALA A 147 -14.39 6.65 -4.46
C ALA A 147 -15.58 5.78 -4.91
N ASP A 148 -15.95 5.87 -6.20
CA ASP A 148 -16.80 4.89 -6.84
C ASP A 148 -15.84 3.75 -7.21
N ALA A 149 -15.52 2.89 -6.25
CA ALA A 149 -14.86 1.63 -6.53
C ALA A 149 -15.77 0.90 -7.53
N SER A 150 -15.42 0.96 -8.81
CA SER A 150 -16.23 0.35 -9.86
C SER A 150 -16.31 -1.16 -9.59
N ALA A 151 -17.41 -1.80 -9.97
CA ALA A 151 -17.53 -3.26 -9.82
C ALA A 151 -16.35 -4.00 -10.51
N ALA A 152 -15.76 -3.40 -11.54
CA ALA A 152 -14.54 -3.88 -12.19
C ALA A 152 -13.30 -3.79 -11.28
N GLY A 153 -13.07 -2.65 -10.61
CA GLY A 153 -11.95 -2.49 -9.68
C GLY A 153 -12.03 -3.40 -8.45
N ILE A 154 -13.25 -3.65 -7.94
CA ILE A 154 -13.48 -4.62 -6.86
C ILE A 154 -13.16 -6.05 -7.32
N SER A 155 -13.46 -6.40 -8.57
CA SER A 155 -13.15 -7.72 -9.15
C SER A 155 -11.65 -7.91 -9.41
N GLU A 156 -10.91 -6.84 -9.69
CA GLU A 156 -9.45 -6.88 -9.82
C GLU A 156 -8.74 -6.99 -8.46
N MET A 157 -9.38 -6.51 -7.39
CA MET A 157 -8.88 -6.62 -6.02
C MET A 157 -9.23 -7.93 -5.34
N MET A 158 -10.46 -8.42 -5.49
CA MET A 158 -10.97 -9.54 -4.71
C MET A 158 -11.22 -10.76 -5.61
N ALA A 159 -10.82 -11.94 -5.13
CA ALA A 159 -11.25 -13.21 -5.67
C ALA A 159 -12.52 -13.64 -4.91
N SER A 160 -13.66 -13.75 -5.60
CA SER A 160 -14.91 -14.23 -5.02
C SER A 160 -15.22 -15.64 -5.48
N TYR A 161 -15.46 -16.53 -4.52
CA TYR A 161 -15.74 -17.93 -4.72
C TYR A 161 -17.16 -18.24 -4.21
N PRO A 162 -18.11 -18.63 -5.06
CA PRO A 162 -19.38 -19.15 -4.60
C PRO A 162 -19.14 -20.49 -3.89
N ALA A 163 -19.68 -20.64 -2.69
CA ALA A 163 -19.47 -21.83 -1.88
C ALA A 163 -20.62 -22.02 -0.89
N SER A 164 -21.02 -23.27 -0.67
CA SER A 164 -21.97 -23.65 0.39
C SER A 164 -21.28 -24.20 1.65
N THR A 165 -19.98 -24.50 1.55
CA THR A 165 -19.11 -24.94 2.63
C THR A 165 -17.66 -24.59 2.30
N ILE A 166 -16.81 -24.45 3.32
CA ILE A 166 -15.39 -24.19 3.12
C ILE A 166 -14.68 -25.52 2.89
N SER A 167 -14.45 -25.89 1.63
CA SER A 167 -13.77 -27.16 1.29
C SER A 167 -12.25 -27.00 1.32
N ALA A 168 -11.53 -28.13 1.49
CA ALA A 168 -10.08 -28.14 1.38
C ALA A 168 -9.62 -27.67 -0.01
N GLY A 169 -10.33 -28.07 -1.08
CA GLY A 169 -10.01 -27.62 -2.44
C GLY A 169 -10.19 -26.11 -2.65
N LEU A 170 -11.22 -25.51 -2.03
CA LEU A 170 -11.38 -24.05 -2.04
C LEU A 170 -10.22 -23.36 -1.32
N LEU A 171 -9.80 -23.88 -0.16
CA LEU A 171 -8.66 -23.31 0.56
C LEU A 171 -7.34 -23.45 -0.19
N GLN A 172 -7.13 -24.53 -0.95
CA GLN A 172 -5.97 -24.64 -1.85
C GLN A 172 -5.96 -23.53 -2.90
N GLN A 173 -7.09 -23.28 -3.56
CA GLN A 173 -7.21 -22.16 -4.51
C GLN A 173 -6.92 -20.80 -3.85
N ILE A 174 -7.36 -20.62 -2.60
CA ILE A 174 -7.09 -19.40 -1.83
C ILE A 174 -5.60 -19.28 -1.48
N LEU A 175 -4.94 -20.39 -1.11
CA LEU A 175 -3.50 -20.44 -0.82
C LEU A 175 -2.65 -20.08 -2.04
N ASP A 176 -3.14 -20.30 -3.26
CA ASP A 176 -2.40 -19.95 -4.47
C ASP A 176 -2.42 -18.43 -4.78
N LEU A 177 -3.33 -17.66 -4.17
CA LEU A 177 -3.54 -16.24 -4.49
C LEU A 177 -2.32 -15.32 -4.27
N PRO A 178 -1.49 -15.49 -3.22
CA PRO A 178 -0.27 -14.70 -3.06
C PRO A 178 0.82 -15.01 -4.10
N GLY A 179 0.68 -16.13 -4.83
CA GLY A 179 1.58 -16.55 -5.90
C GLY A 179 2.99 -16.86 -5.41
N PHE A 180 3.14 -17.51 -4.25
CA PHE A 180 4.46 -17.80 -3.69
C PHE A 180 5.32 -18.66 -4.62
N SER A 181 6.62 -18.37 -4.68
CA SER A 181 7.64 -19.18 -5.37
C SER A 181 8.17 -20.30 -4.47
N THR A 182 8.07 -20.13 -3.15
CA THR A 182 8.43 -21.16 -2.16
C THR A 182 7.28 -22.15 -2.02
N PRO A 183 7.53 -23.47 -2.07
CA PRO A 183 6.48 -24.47 -1.92
C PRO A 183 5.90 -24.52 -0.50
N TYR A 184 4.66 -24.98 -0.41
CA TYR A 184 4.06 -25.37 0.86
C TYR A 184 4.62 -26.72 1.32
N ARG A 185 4.79 -26.88 2.64
CA ARG A 185 5.21 -28.13 3.27
C ARG A 185 4.20 -29.25 3.04
N ASP A 186 2.93 -28.98 3.35
CA ASP A 186 1.79 -29.88 3.08
C ASP A 186 0.53 -29.05 2.83
N GLN A 187 0.42 -28.50 1.61
CA GLN A 187 -0.71 -27.63 1.24
C GLN A 187 -2.06 -28.33 1.42
N ALA A 188 -2.14 -29.62 1.06
CA ALA A 188 -3.38 -30.36 1.06
C ALA A 188 -3.84 -30.69 2.49
N GLY A 189 -2.90 -31.12 3.35
CA GLY A 189 -3.16 -31.39 4.77
C GLY A 189 -3.55 -30.13 5.53
N ASP A 190 -2.78 -29.04 5.37
CA ASP A 190 -3.07 -27.76 6.01
C ASP A 190 -4.44 -27.20 5.59
N ALA A 191 -4.76 -27.26 4.29
CA ALA A 191 -6.07 -26.86 3.79
C ALA A 191 -7.21 -27.71 4.36
N ALA A 192 -7.01 -29.02 4.53
CA ALA A 192 -8.02 -29.90 5.14
C ALA A 192 -8.26 -29.56 6.62
N LEU A 193 -7.19 -29.35 7.39
CA LEU A 193 -7.28 -28.96 8.81
C LEU A 193 -7.94 -27.59 8.98
N ALA A 194 -7.54 -26.60 8.18
CA ALA A 194 -8.14 -25.28 8.19
C ALA A 194 -9.63 -25.32 7.83
N ALA A 195 -10.01 -26.07 6.79
CA ALA A 195 -11.40 -26.26 6.40
C ALA A 195 -12.22 -26.88 7.53
N GLN A 196 -11.70 -27.92 8.19
CA GLN A 196 -12.36 -28.55 9.33
C GLN A 196 -12.59 -27.56 10.47
N GLN A 197 -11.56 -26.78 10.83
CA GLN A 197 -11.63 -25.79 11.91
C GLN A 197 -12.65 -24.69 11.59
N ILE A 198 -12.64 -24.15 10.37
CA ILE A 198 -13.57 -23.09 9.95
C ILE A 198 -15.00 -23.62 9.97
N ASN A 199 -15.27 -24.77 9.35
CA ASN A 199 -16.63 -25.32 9.30
C ASN A 199 -17.13 -25.70 10.70
N ALA A 200 -16.27 -26.16 11.62
CA ALA A 200 -16.67 -26.44 13.00
C ALA A 200 -17.15 -25.15 13.71
N LEU A 201 -16.48 -24.03 13.48
CA LEU A 201 -16.88 -22.73 14.03
C LEU A 201 -18.20 -22.25 13.42
N LEU A 202 -18.35 -22.37 12.10
CA LEU A 202 -19.60 -22.00 11.40
C LEU A 202 -20.79 -22.89 11.78
N SER A 203 -20.56 -24.18 12.04
CA SER A 203 -21.62 -25.15 12.40
C SER A 203 -22.22 -24.88 13.78
N SER A 204 -21.52 -24.14 14.63
CA SER A 204 -22.02 -23.76 15.96
C SER A 204 -23.15 -22.72 15.90
N ASP A 205 -23.35 -22.08 14.74
CA ASP A 205 -24.31 -21.00 14.53
C ASP A 205 -25.54 -21.48 13.73
N GLN A 206 -26.62 -21.83 14.45
CA GLN A 206 -27.84 -22.39 13.89
C GLN A 206 -28.68 -21.30 13.20
N GLY A 207 -28.37 -21.00 11.94
CA GLY A 207 -29.22 -20.13 11.11
C GLY A 207 -28.54 -19.47 9.92
N ALA A 208 -27.21 -19.53 9.83
CA ALA A 208 -26.46 -18.91 8.74
C ALA A 208 -25.87 -19.98 7.82
N GLN A 209 -26.14 -19.90 6.52
CA GLN A 209 -25.53 -20.77 5.49
C GLN A 209 -24.43 -20.01 4.77
N VAL A 210 -23.33 -20.68 4.46
CA VAL A 210 -22.27 -20.11 3.63
C VAL A 210 -22.81 -19.94 2.21
N VAL A 211 -22.57 -18.77 1.61
CA VAL A 211 -22.92 -18.48 0.21
C VAL A 211 -21.71 -18.15 -0.65
N GLY A 212 -20.57 -17.89 -0.02
CA GLY A 212 -19.30 -17.70 -0.72
C GLY A 212 -18.20 -17.16 0.18
N VAL A 213 -17.05 -16.94 -0.43
CA VAL A 213 -15.86 -16.38 0.19
C VAL A 213 -15.33 -15.29 -0.73
N ASP A 214 -15.01 -14.12 -0.18
CA ASP A 214 -14.28 -13.08 -0.90
C ASP A 214 -12.90 -12.93 -0.25
N VAL A 215 -11.83 -13.04 -1.04
CA VAL A 215 -10.45 -12.93 -0.56
C VAL A 215 -9.75 -11.81 -1.31
N ILE A 216 -9.01 -10.97 -0.60
CA ILE A 216 -8.17 -9.94 -1.23
C ILE A 216 -7.03 -10.63 -1.97
N ARG A 217 -6.84 -10.30 -3.24
CA ARG A 217 -5.75 -10.80 -4.07
C ARG A 217 -4.43 -10.24 -3.55
N GLY A 218 -3.49 -11.13 -3.26
CA GLY A 218 -2.17 -10.80 -2.74
C GLY A 218 -1.91 -11.34 -1.34
N GLY A 219 -0.67 -11.21 -0.89
CA GLY A 219 -0.25 -11.52 0.47
C GLY A 219 -0.14 -10.25 1.32
N PHE A 220 -0.52 -10.37 2.60
CA PHE A 220 -0.30 -9.35 3.61
C PHE A 220 0.91 -9.78 4.46
N PHE A 221 1.95 -8.97 4.50
CA PHE A 221 3.21 -9.32 5.16
C PHE A 221 3.42 -8.48 6.40
N ARG A 222 3.77 -9.13 7.51
CA ARG A 222 4.14 -8.45 8.76
C ARG A 222 5.08 -9.31 9.59
N ASN A 223 6.17 -8.71 10.05
CA ASN A 223 7.20 -9.39 10.83
C ASN A 223 7.70 -10.65 10.11
N ARG A 224 7.36 -11.83 10.61
CA ARG A 224 7.77 -13.14 10.06
C ARG A 224 6.65 -13.86 9.32
N GLY A 225 5.43 -13.32 9.33
CA GLY A 225 4.25 -13.97 8.81
C GLY A 225 3.76 -13.35 7.50
N ALA A 226 3.17 -14.20 6.68
CA ALA A 226 2.29 -13.79 5.60
C ALA A 226 0.85 -14.12 6.00
N TYR A 227 -0.10 -13.33 5.50
CA TYR A 227 -1.51 -13.49 5.83
C TYR A 227 -2.33 -13.40 4.55
N ILE A 228 -3.31 -14.29 4.43
CA ILE A 228 -4.36 -14.19 3.43
C ILE A 228 -5.60 -13.68 4.14
N VAL A 229 -6.20 -12.62 3.60
CA VAL A 229 -7.26 -11.88 4.26
C VAL A 229 -8.48 -11.85 3.38
N GLY A 230 -9.62 -12.24 3.96
CA GLY A 230 -10.89 -12.26 3.28
C GLY A 230 -12.05 -12.32 4.26
N ARG A 231 -13.21 -12.66 3.72
CA ARG A 231 -14.46 -12.80 4.45
C ARG A 231 -15.29 -13.93 3.89
N ILE A 232 -16.00 -14.61 4.77
CA ILE A 232 -17.01 -15.62 4.47
C ILE A 232 -18.36 -14.91 4.43
N ARG A 233 -19.05 -15.03 3.29
CA ARG A 233 -20.39 -14.50 3.10
C ARG A 233 -21.41 -15.52 3.60
N LEU A 234 -22.34 -15.06 4.42
CA LEU A 234 -23.41 -15.85 5.01
C LEU A 234 -24.78 -15.36 4.56
N THR A 235 -25.79 -16.23 4.58
CA THR A 235 -27.20 -15.82 4.42
C THR A 235 -27.68 -15.02 5.63
N GLU A 236 -28.37 -13.90 5.38
CA GLU A 236 -29.15 -13.15 6.39
C GLU A 236 -28.37 -12.68 7.62
N ARG A 237 -27.03 -12.65 7.55
CA ARG A 237 -26.12 -12.33 8.67
C ARG A 237 -24.92 -11.51 8.20
N PRO A 238 -24.23 -10.82 9.13
CA PRO A 238 -22.93 -10.22 8.85
C PRO A 238 -21.91 -11.26 8.36
N VAL A 239 -20.92 -10.77 7.62
CA VAL A 239 -19.81 -11.61 7.14
C VAL A 239 -18.89 -12.04 8.28
N VAL A 240 -18.24 -13.20 8.13
CA VAL A 240 -17.25 -13.70 9.09
C VAL A 240 -15.83 -13.49 8.54
N PRO A 241 -14.87 -12.95 9.30
CA PRO A 241 -13.49 -12.82 8.83
C PRO A 241 -12.87 -14.18 8.48
N LEU A 242 -12.18 -14.24 7.34
CA LEU A 242 -11.32 -15.36 6.98
C LEU A 242 -9.89 -14.87 6.95
N ILE A 243 -9.08 -15.32 7.90
CA ILE A 243 -7.66 -15.01 7.94
C ILE A 243 -6.87 -16.32 8.01
N LEU A 244 -5.96 -16.53 7.08
CA LEU A 244 -4.98 -17.63 7.12
C LEU A 244 -3.63 -17.02 7.46
N ALA A 245 -3.11 -17.32 8.64
CA ALA A 245 -1.77 -16.92 9.05
C ALA A 245 -0.77 -17.98 8.61
N LEU A 246 0.21 -17.57 7.81
CA LEU A 246 1.22 -18.42 7.21
C LEU A 246 2.59 -18.11 7.81
N LEU A 247 3.35 -19.17 8.05
CA LEU A 247 4.78 -19.11 8.38
C LEU A 247 5.58 -19.92 7.36
N ASN A 248 6.88 -19.69 7.34
CA ASN A 248 7.82 -20.36 6.44
C ASN A 248 9.02 -20.86 7.24
N ASP A 249 9.23 -22.19 7.23
CA ASP A 249 10.34 -22.87 7.89
C ASP A 249 11.24 -23.60 6.88
N GLU A 250 12.11 -24.50 7.35
CA GLU A 250 13.02 -25.26 6.46
C GLU A 250 12.30 -26.22 5.52
N ASP A 251 11.10 -26.69 5.89
CA ASP A 251 10.32 -27.68 5.15
C ASP A 251 9.29 -27.03 4.21
N GLY A 252 9.04 -25.72 4.36
CA GLY A 252 8.23 -24.91 3.44
C GLY A 252 7.20 -24.04 4.15
N ILE A 253 6.30 -23.45 3.36
CA ILE A 253 5.20 -22.62 3.88
C ILE A 253 4.13 -23.52 4.51
N TYR A 254 3.57 -23.12 5.64
CA TYR A 254 2.46 -23.83 6.29
C TYR A 254 1.45 -22.86 6.92
N ILE A 255 0.22 -23.33 7.13
CA ILE A 255 -0.80 -22.60 7.90
C ILE A 255 -0.49 -22.77 9.39
N ASP A 256 -0.13 -21.67 10.05
CA ASP A 256 0.13 -21.65 11.49
C ASP A 256 -1.16 -21.48 12.30
N ALA A 257 -2.06 -20.61 11.80
CA ALA A 257 -3.32 -20.34 12.47
C ALA A 257 -4.41 -19.90 11.49
N VAL A 258 -5.67 -20.10 11.91
CA VAL A 258 -6.87 -19.62 11.21
C VAL A 258 -7.72 -18.74 12.13
N PRO A 259 -7.35 -17.47 12.33
CA PRO A 259 -8.12 -16.56 13.17
C PRO A 259 -9.42 -16.15 12.46
N SER A 260 -10.56 -16.62 12.95
CA SER A 260 -11.88 -16.39 12.33
C SER A 260 -12.86 -15.63 13.24
N SER A 261 -12.41 -15.14 14.39
CA SER A 261 -13.23 -14.27 15.25
C SER A 261 -13.00 -12.79 14.94
N GLU A 262 -14.04 -11.98 15.11
CA GLU A 262 -13.96 -10.53 14.95
C GLU A 262 -12.91 -9.91 15.88
N SER A 263 -12.81 -10.38 17.12
CA SER A 263 -11.77 -9.95 18.07
C SER A 263 -10.36 -10.29 17.60
N ALA A 264 -10.14 -11.48 17.03
CA ALA A 264 -8.83 -11.85 16.50
C ALA A 264 -8.47 -11.02 15.25
N ALA A 265 -9.45 -10.77 14.37
CA ALA A 265 -9.27 -9.87 13.23
C ALA A 265 -8.95 -8.44 13.69
N HIS A 266 -9.72 -7.89 14.62
CA HIS A 266 -9.48 -6.55 15.18
C HIS A 266 -8.09 -6.43 15.81
N ASN A 267 -7.66 -7.43 16.58
CA ASN A 267 -6.32 -7.46 17.15
C ASN A 267 -5.22 -7.57 16.08
N LEU A 268 -5.48 -8.27 14.97
CA LEU A 268 -4.54 -8.37 13.85
C LEU A 268 -4.40 -7.06 13.10
N PHE A 269 -5.48 -6.28 12.93
CA PHE A 269 -5.49 -5.01 12.21
C PHE A 269 -5.44 -3.78 13.14
N SER A 270 -5.12 -3.97 14.42
CA SER A 270 -5.02 -2.86 15.37
C SER A 270 -3.94 -1.86 14.97
N THR A 271 -4.26 -0.58 15.07
CA THR A 271 -3.35 0.56 14.83
C THR A 271 -2.16 0.62 15.79
N THR A 272 -2.16 -0.20 16.85
CA THR A 272 -1.05 -0.32 17.80
C THR A 272 0.05 -1.29 17.33
N ARG A 273 -0.17 -2.00 16.21
CA ARG A 273 0.78 -2.95 15.63
C ARG A 273 1.42 -2.36 14.37
N ALA A 274 2.54 -2.98 13.95
CA ALA A 274 3.14 -2.66 12.66
C ALA A 274 2.12 -2.86 11.52
N ASN A 275 2.11 -1.92 10.57
CA ASN A 275 1.26 -1.96 9.39
C ASN A 275 1.59 -3.17 8.51
N PHE A 276 0.59 -3.67 7.79
CA PHE A 276 0.80 -4.69 6.78
C PHE A 276 1.39 -4.10 5.51
N ILE A 277 2.31 -4.83 4.89
CA ILE A 277 2.72 -4.61 3.50
C ILE A 277 1.87 -5.51 2.63
N VAL A 278 1.18 -4.97 1.63
CA VAL A 278 0.22 -5.72 0.80
C VAL A 278 0.68 -5.72 -0.65
N THR A 279 0.72 -6.89 -1.30
CA THR A 279 1.14 -7.02 -2.72
C THR A 279 0.08 -6.65 -3.74
N ASN A 280 -0.98 -5.98 -3.32
CA ASN A 280 -2.01 -5.50 -4.23
C ASN A 280 -1.61 -4.09 -4.70
N ASP A 281 -1.55 -3.89 -6.01
CA ASP A 281 -1.16 -2.62 -6.63
C ASP A 281 -2.25 -1.53 -6.49
N HIS A 282 -3.48 -1.91 -6.12
CA HIS A 282 -4.64 -1.04 -6.06
C HIS A 282 -4.90 -0.51 -4.63
N TYR A 283 -4.15 0.52 -4.22
CA TYR A 283 -4.22 1.02 -2.84
C TYR A 283 -5.46 1.85 -2.52
N HIS A 284 -6.09 2.52 -3.50
CA HIS A 284 -7.33 3.28 -3.26
C HIS A 284 -8.43 2.38 -2.72
N GLU A 285 -8.51 1.18 -3.27
CA GLU A 285 -9.56 0.22 -3.00
C GLU A 285 -9.31 -0.61 -1.72
N LEU A 286 -8.10 -0.54 -1.14
CA LEU A 286 -7.71 -1.20 0.12
C LEU A 286 -8.00 -0.36 1.38
N SER A 287 -8.36 0.92 1.20
CA SER A 287 -8.51 1.93 2.26
C SER A 287 -9.76 1.75 3.12
#